data_AF-A0A7C6N1L7-F1
#
_entry.id   AF-A0A7C6N1L7-F1
#
_cell.length_a   1.000
_cell.length_b   1.000
_cell.length_c   1.000
_cell.angle_alpha   90.00
_cell.angle_beta   90.00
_cell.angle_gamma   90.00
#
_symmetry.space_group_name_H-M   'P 1'
#
loop_
_entity.id
_entity.type
_entity.pdbx_description
1 polymer ?
#
loop_
_entity_poly.entity_id
_entity_poly.type
_entity_poly.pdbx_seq_one_letter_code
_entity_poly.pdbx_strand_id
1 'polypeptide(L)'
;MKFILPENYQPLLDVIETEIAIKFVKDNFEKELSKNLDLIRVSAPLFVEPKSGLNDYLNGVERTVSFTLKNKTELEIVQSLAKWKRMALKKYNFEAGKGLYTDMNAIRCDEDIDPIHSIYVDQWDWEKIINPSDRNLNYLKKVVRKIYQTIKSIEQKVYKKYPIITPVLSKDIKFISSEELYQRYPNLSSKEREHAICKEFGSVFIYKIGWPLSNNKAHDGRAADYDDWMLNGDILVWYEPLQISLELSSMGIRVNKESLLAQLKHRKEENKLELPYVQAVLNDELPQTIGGGIGQSRLCMFFLKKVHIGEVQASAWPEEEIERLQCLNIHLL
;
A
#
# COMPACT_ATOMS: atom_id res chain seq x y z
N MET A 1 -1.24 10.67 16.02
CA MET A 1 -2.63 11.06 16.32
C MET A 1 -3.17 10.01 17.28
N LYS A 2 -3.90 10.36 18.34
CA LYS A 2 -4.43 9.35 19.28
C LYS A 2 -5.73 8.79 18.69
N PHE A 3 -5.76 7.50 18.37
CA PHE A 3 -6.99 6.85 17.91
C PHE A 3 -7.99 6.79 19.05
N ILE A 4 -9.25 7.06 18.74
CA ILE A 4 -10.37 6.93 19.67
C ILE A 4 -11.15 5.69 19.24
N LEU A 5 -11.00 4.61 20.00
CA LEU A 5 -11.79 3.40 19.78
C LEU A 5 -13.24 3.63 20.28
N PRO A 6 -14.25 3.07 19.61
CA PRO A 6 -15.63 3.22 20.04
C PRO A 6 -15.90 2.49 21.35
N GLU A 7 -16.52 3.18 22.32
CA GLU A 7 -16.78 2.64 23.68
C GLU A 7 -17.77 1.46 23.70
N ASN A 8 -18.71 1.41 22.74
CA ASN A 8 -19.75 0.38 22.66
C ASN A 8 -19.61 -0.46 21.39
N TYR A 9 -18.38 -0.83 21.03
CA TYR A 9 -18.13 -1.66 19.86
C TYR A 9 -18.79 -3.05 20.00
N GLN A 10 -19.48 -3.45 18.93
CA GLN A 10 -20.00 -4.80 18.77
C GLN A 10 -19.55 -5.29 17.40
N PRO A 11 -18.66 -6.31 17.33
CA PRO A 11 -18.21 -6.82 16.05
C PRO A 11 -19.41 -7.41 15.29
N LEU A 12 -19.56 -7.02 14.02
CA LEU A 12 -20.70 -7.46 13.19
C LEU A 12 -20.68 -8.96 12.87
N LEU A 13 -19.50 -9.58 13.00
CA LEU A 13 -19.22 -10.99 12.76
C LEU A 13 -18.40 -11.50 13.93
N ASP A 14 -18.70 -12.71 14.41
CA ASP A 14 -17.86 -13.38 15.41
C ASP A 14 -16.48 -13.75 14.84
N VAL A 15 -15.60 -14.33 15.68
CA VAL A 15 -14.22 -14.66 15.28
C VAL A 15 -14.18 -15.67 14.12
N ILE A 16 -15.01 -16.71 14.15
CA ILE A 16 -15.01 -17.76 13.11
C ILE A 16 -15.62 -17.23 11.81
N GLU A 17 -16.71 -16.47 11.90
CA GLU A 17 -17.31 -15.79 10.76
C GLU A 17 -16.35 -14.77 10.13
N THR A 18 -15.55 -14.09 10.96
CA THR A 18 -14.52 -13.15 10.53
C THR A 18 -13.43 -13.86 9.73
N GLU A 19 -12.90 -15.00 10.19
CA GLU A 19 -11.94 -15.83 9.43
C GLU A 19 -12.50 -16.28 8.06
N ILE A 20 -13.75 -16.75 8.04
CA ILE A 20 -14.44 -17.13 6.79
C ILE A 20 -14.60 -15.91 5.86
N ALA A 21 -14.88 -14.73 6.42
CA ALA A 21 -15.06 -13.50 5.66
C ALA A 21 -13.74 -12.94 5.13
N ILE A 22 -12.64 -13.02 5.89
CA ILE A 22 -11.28 -12.66 5.45
C ILE A 22 -10.91 -13.49 4.23
N LYS A 23 -11.06 -14.82 4.31
CA LYS A 23 -10.80 -15.69 3.15
C LYS A 23 -11.65 -15.30 1.95
N PHE A 24 -12.93 -15.04 2.17
CA PHE A 24 -13.85 -14.63 1.10
C PHE A 24 -13.39 -13.34 0.41
N VAL A 25 -13.00 -12.31 1.19
CA VAL A 25 -12.49 -11.04 0.66
C VAL A 25 -11.21 -11.30 -0.13
N LYS A 26 -10.23 -12.00 0.45
CA LYS A 26 -8.93 -12.22 -0.18
C LYS A 26 -9.04 -12.99 -1.50
N ASP A 27 -9.74 -14.13 -1.49
CA ASP A 27 -9.95 -14.98 -2.67
C ASP A 27 -10.68 -14.26 -3.82
N ASN A 28 -11.63 -13.36 -3.51
CA ASN A 28 -12.37 -12.64 -4.54
C ASN A 28 -11.58 -11.44 -5.05
N PHE A 29 -10.90 -10.71 -4.17
CA PHE A 29 -10.14 -9.52 -4.55
C PHE A 29 -8.99 -9.89 -5.48
N GLU A 30 -8.22 -10.93 -5.16
CA GLU A 30 -7.09 -11.36 -5.99
C GLU A 30 -7.52 -11.75 -7.42
N LYS A 31 -8.66 -12.44 -7.55
CA LYS A 31 -9.22 -12.88 -8.84
C LYS A 31 -9.66 -11.68 -9.68
N GLU A 32 -10.33 -10.71 -9.07
CA GLU A 32 -10.78 -9.52 -9.79
C GLU A 32 -9.64 -8.56 -10.12
N LEU A 33 -8.66 -8.40 -9.22
CA LEU A 33 -7.48 -7.60 -9.48
C LEU A 33 -6.69 -8.18 -10.66
N SER A 34 -6.44 -9.49 -10.63
CA SER A 34 -5.78 -10.24 -11.72
C SER A 34 -6.50 -10.02 -13.06
N LYS A 35 -7.82 -10.20 -13.09
CA LYS A 35 -8.62 -10.02 -14.30
C LYS A 35 -8.63 -8.58 -14.81
N ASN A 36 -8.79 -7.59 -13.94
CA ASN A 36 -9.02 -6.19 -14.35
C ASN A 36 -7.73 -5.49 -14.81
N LEU A 37 -6.57 -6.00 -14.37
CA LEU A 37 -5.24 -5.45 -14.66
C LEU A 37 -4.34 -6.38 -15.50
N ASP A 38 -4.85 -7.53 -15.96
CA ASP A 38 -4.11 -8.54 -16.73
C ASP A 38 -2.84 -9.02 -15.98
N LEU A 39 -3.03 -9.41 -14.72
CA LEU A 39 -1.94 -9.84 -13.83
C LEU A 39 -1.93 -11.35 -13.61
N ILE A 40 -0.73 -11.93 -13.58
CA ILE A 40 -0.50 -13.33 -13.24
C ILE A 40 0.00 -13.42 -11.80
N ARG A 41 -0.57 -14.33 -10.99
CA ARG A 41 -0.04 -14.59 -9.65
C ARG A 41 1.34 -15.25 -9.78
N VAL A 42 2.33 -14.70 -9.09
CA VAL A 42 3.70 -15.27 -9.01
C VAL A 42 4.10 -15.48 -7.55
N SER A 43 5.11 -16.32 -7.31
CA SER A 43 5.67 -16.55 -5.99
C SER A 43 6.61 -15.41 -5.58
N ALA A 44 6.33 -14.74 -4.45
CA ALA A 44 7.21 -13.76 -3.84
C ALA A 44 8.37 -14.39 -3.07
N PRO A 45 9.55 -13.74 -3.04
CA PRO A 45 10.54 -14.01 -2.02
C PRO A 45 10.10 -13.42 -0.67
N LEU A 46 10.33 -14.17 0.41
CA LEU A 46 10.19 -13.65 1.79
C LEU A 46 11.46 -12.89 2.23
N PHE A 47 12.60 -13.20 1.63
CA PHE A 47 13.89 -12.64 1.98
C PHE A 47 14.77 -12.44 0.75
N VAL A 48 15.69 -11.48 0.83
CA VAL A 48 16.64 -11.12 -0.22
C VAL A 48 18.02 -10.87 0.36
N GLU A 49 19.07 -11.00 -0.48
CA GLU A 49 20.41 -10.56 -0.10
C GLU A 49 20.48 -9.02 -0.13
N PRO A 50 21.00 -8.34 0.91
CA PRO A 50 21.07 -6.87 0.98
C PRO A 50 21.77 -6.25 -0.25
N LYS A 51 22.88 -6.86 -0.67
CA LYS A 51 23.69 -6.43 -1.83
C LYS A 51 22.93 -6.42 -3.17
N SER A 52 21.78 -7.08 -3.25
CA SER A 52 20.94 -7.06 -4.46
C SER A 52 20.30 -5.69 -4.72
N GLY A 53 20.16 -4.86 -3.68
CA GLY A 53 19.44 -3.60 -3.73
C GLY A 53 17.94 -3.75 -3.94
N LEU A 54 17.39 -4.97 -3.81
CA LEU A 54 15.98 -5.26 -4.05
C LEU A 54 15.08 -4.97 -2.85
N ASN A 55 15.61 -4.99 -1.63
CA ASN A 55 14.83 -4.66 -0.44
C ASN A 55 14.45 -3.17 -0.45
N ASP A 56 13.25 -2.89 0.04
CA ASP A 56 12.75 -1.54 0.23
C ASP A 56 13.14 -1.06 1.63
N TYR A 57 13.93 0.01 1.71
CA TYR A 57 14.36 0.58 2.98
C TYR A 57 13.43 1.72 3.43
N LEU A 58 12.24 1.87 2.82
CA LEU A 58 11.23 2.87 3.16
C LEU A 58 11.81 4.29 3.20
N ASN A 59 11.90 4.92 4.38
CA ASN A 59 12.47 6.26 4.55
C ASN A 59 13.99 6.25 4.81
N GLY A 60 14.58 5.07 4.97
CA GLY A 60 16.02 4.86 5.19
C GLY A 60 16.42 4.85 6.67
N VAL A 61 15.44 4.84 7.59
CA VAL A 61 15.69 4.85 9.04
C VAL A 61 15.21 3.57 9.72
N GLU A 62 14.27 2.86 9.08
CA GLU A 62 13.62 1.66 9.58
C GLU A 62 14.55 0.44 9.45
N ARG A 63 14.73 -0.32 10.54
CA ARG A 63 15.56 -1.52 10.55
C ARG A 63 14.89 -2.67 9.80
N THR A 64 15.69 -3.43 9.08
CA THR A 64 15.31 -4.71 8.47
C THR A 64 15.51 -5.85 9.47
N VAL A 65 14.67 -6.88 9.40
CA VAL A 65 14.92 -8.13 10.12
C VAL A 65 15.91 -8.95 9.31
N SER A 66 17.13 -9.12 9.81
CA SER A 66 18.19 -9.89 9.15
C SER A 66 18.49 -11.20 9.86
N PHE A 67 19.00 -12.18 9.11
CA PHE A 67 19.49 -13.45 9.63
C PHE A 67 20.65 -13.99 8.78
N THR A 68 21.46 -14.85 9.38
CA THR A 68 22.65 -15.41 8.72
C THR A 68 22.46 -16.92 8.48
N LEU A 69 22.68 -17.35 7.25
CA LEU A 69 22.68 -18.76 6.87
C LEU A 69 23.92 -19.49 7.40
N LYS A 70 23.87 -20.83 7.45
CA LYS A 70 25.03 -21.68 7.85
C LYS A 70 26.30 -21.39 7.01
N ASN A 71 26.13 -21.00 5.75
CA ASN A 71 27.23 -20.65 4.85
C ASN A 71 27.69 -19.18 5.00
N LYS A 72 27.28 -18.49 6.07
CA LYS A 72 27.59 -17.08 6.37
C LYS A 72 27.01 -16.06 5.38
N THR A 73 26.04 -16.46 4.55
CA THR A 73 25.28 -15.50 3.73
C THR A 73 24.27 -14.76 4.60
N GLU A 74 24.28 -13.43 4.52
CA GLU A 74 23.32 -12.56 5.18
C GLU A 74 22.09 -12.36 4.29
N LEU A 75 20.90 -12.47 4.90
CA LEU A 75 19.62 -12.26 4.26
C LEU A 75 18.78 -11.31 5.12
N GLU A 76 17.92 -10.54 4.44
CA GLU A 76 16.94 -9.68 5.07
C GLU A 76 15.53 -10.10 4.68
N ILE A 77 14.61 -10.08 5.64
CA ILE A 77 13.17 -10.13 5.35
C ILE A 77 12.80 -8.87 4.57
N VAL A 78 12.00 -9.06 3.53
CA VAL A 78 11.55 -7.94 2.69
C VAL A 78 10.60 -7.01 3.47
N GLN A 79 10.77 -5.70 3.33
CA GLN A 79 9.78 -4.73 3.85
C GLN A 79 8.71 -4.36 2.79
N SER A 80 9.05 -4.55 1.51
CA SER A 80 8.19 -4.38 0.34
C SER A 80 8.88 -5.00 -0.88
N LEU A 81 8.11 -5.45 -1.88
CA LEU A 81 8.67 -5.99 -3.13
C LEU A 81 8.69 -4.97 -4.28
N ALA A 82 8.55 -3.68 -3.98
CA ALA A 82 8.43 -2.61 -4.99
C ALA A 82 9.45 -2.72 -6.13
N LYS A 83 10.74 -2.93 -5.81
CA LYS A 83 11.83 -3.08 -6.79
C LYS A 83 11.89 -4.48 -7.39
N TRP A 84 11.67 -5.51 -6.57
CA TRP A 84 11.69 -6.91 -7.02
C TRP A 84 10.68 -7.18 -8.13
N LYS A 85 9.46 -6.65 -8.05
CA LYS A 85 8.41 -6.93 -9.04
C LYS A 85 8.81 -6.49 -10.45
N ARG A 86 9.44 -5.32 -10.58
CA ARG A 86 9.91 -4.80 -11.89
C ARG A 86 11.04 -5.66 -12.47
N MET A 87 11.94 -6.14 -11.62
CA MET A 87 13.00 -7.10 -11.99
C MET A 87 12.41 -8.46 -12.42
N ALA A 88 11.39 -8.94 -11.69
CA ALA A 88 10.71 -10.19 -11.96
C ALA A 88 10.00 -10.15 -13.33
N LEU A 89 9.35 -9.04 -13.70
CA LEU A 89 8.75 -8.86 -15.02
C LEU A 89 9.76 -9.06 -16.16
N LYS A 90 10.96 -8.47 -16.05
CA LYS A 90 12.06 -8.70 -17.00
C LYS A 90 12.52 -10.15 -16.98
N LYS A 91 12.83 -10.68 -15.80
CA LYS A 91 13.39 -12.03 -15.61
C LYS A 91 12.48 -13.12 -16.17
N TYR A 92 11.17 -12.96 -16.03
CA TYR A 92 10.16 -13.91 -16.50
C TYR A 92 9.63 -13.57 -17.90
N ASN A 93 10.22 -12.59 -18.58
CA ASN A 93 9.91 -12.23 -19.96
C ASN A 93 8.42 -11.90 -20.19
N PHE A 94 7.84 -11.07 -19.32
CA PHE A 94 6.47 -10.58 -19.48
C PHE A 94 6.35 -9.65 -20.69
N GLU A 95 5.20 -9.72 -21.36
CA GLU A 95 4.86 -8.86 -22.48
C GLU A 95 4.28 -7.51 -22.03
N ALA A 96 4.40 -6.50 -22.90
CA ALA A 96 3.72 -5.22 -22.70
C ALA A 96 2.22 -5.42 -22.53
N GLY A 97 1.63 -4.70 -21.57
CA GLY A 97 0.21 -4.87 -21.26
C GLY A 97 -0.08 -5.90 -20.18
N LYS A 98 0.83 -6.83 -19.88
CA LYS A 98 0.67 -7.83 -18.82
C LYS A 98 1.47 -7.46 -17.57
N GLY A 99 1.12 -8.10 -16.46
CA GLY A 99 1.80 -7.87 -15.19
C GLY A 99 1.76 -9.08 -14.26
N LEU A 100 2.24 -8.87 -13.05
CA LEU A 100 2.23 -9.84 -11.98
C LEU A 100 1.59 -9.26 -10.73
N TYR A 101 1.10 -10.14 -9.87
CA TYR A 101 0.84 -9.82 -8.47
C TYR A 101 1.33 -10.95 -7.57
N THR A 102 1.58 -10.64 -6.31
CA THR A 102 1.95 -11.62 -5.29
C THR A 102 1.33 -11.29 -3.96
N ASP A 103 1.14 -12.30 -3.13
CA ASP A 103 0.84 -12.15 -1.71
C ASP A 103 2.15 -11.87 -0.98
N MET A 104 2.42 -10.60 -0.72
CA MET A 104 3.62 -10.16 -0.01
C MET A 104 3.36 -10.18 1.49
N ASN A 105 4.33 -10.68 2.24
CA ASN A 105 4.36 -10.63 3.69
C ASN A 105 5.69 -10.00 4.12
N ALA A 106 5.61 -9.01 5.01
CA ALA A 106 6.74 -8.26 5.51
C ALA A 106 6.66 -8.11 7.03
N ILE A 107 7.82 -7.88 7.65
CA ILE A 107 7.94 -7.51 9.06
C ILE A 107 8.54 -6.10 9.13
N ARG A 108 7.80 -5.16 9.73
CA ARG A 108 8.25 -3.79 10.01
C ARG A 108 8.40 -3.63 11.51
N CYS A 109 9.57 -3.98 12.03
CA CYS A 109 9.80 -4.06 13.48
C CYS A 109 9.85 -2.69 14.19
N ASP A 110 10.03 -1.60 13.43
CA ASP A 110 10.09 -0.24 13.95
C ASP A 110 8.77 0.54 13.70
N GLU A 111 7.69 -0.16 13.31
CA GLU A 111 6.37 0.45 13.10
C GLU A 111 5.73 0.82 14.45
N ASP A 112 5.20 2.05 14.54
CA ASP A 112 4.33 2.44 15.66
C ASP A 112 2.99 1.71 15.52
N ILE A 113 2.78 0.66 16.31
CA ILE A 113 1.55 -0.13 16.26
C ILE A 113 0.35 0.65 16.80
N ASP A 114 -0.77 0.56 16.09
CA ASP A 114 -2.02 1.23 16.42
C ASP A 114 -3.20 0.48 15.75
N PRO A 115 -4.46 0.96 15.86
CA PRO A 115 -5.60 0.26 15.28
C PRO A 115 -5.54 -0.01 13.76
N ILE A 116 -4.67 0.67 13.00
CA ILE A 116 -4.50 0.48 11.55
C ILE A 116 -3.06 0.13 11.13
N HIS A 117 -2.12 0.07 12.08
CA HIS A 117 -0.70 -0.25 11.88
C HIS A 117 -0.27 -1.46 12.71
N SER A 118 0.41 -2.41 12.06
CA SER A 118 0.89 -3.65 12.65
C SER A 118 2.31 -3.91 12.17
N ILE A 119 3.12 -4.57 13.01
CA ILE A 119 4.46 -5.01 12.61
C ILE A 119 4.42 -6.05 11.48
N TYR A 120 3.32 -6.80 11.36
CA TYR A 120 3.07 -7.69 10.24
C TYR A 120 2.35 -6.92 9.14
N VAL A 121 2.95 -6.85 7.96
CA VAL A 121 2.38 -6.18 6.80
C VAL A 121 2.12 -7.19 5.70
N ASP A 122 0.86 -7.27 5.24
CA ASP A 122 0.47 -8.08 4.09
C ASP A 122 -0.09 -7.22 2.95
N GLN A 123 0.33 -7.52 1.72
CA GLN A 123 -0.12 -6.76 0.55
C GLN A 123 -0.40 -7.66 -0.66
N TRP A 124 -1.37 -7.27 -1.49
CA TRP A 124 -1.34 -7.62 -2.91
C TRP A 124 -0.38 -6.68 -3.59
N ASP A 125 0.84 -7.18 -3.77
CA ASP A 125 1.92 -6.41 -4.34
C ASP A 125 1.97 -6.68 -5.84
N TRP A 126 1.65 -5.67 -6.65
CA TRP A 126 1.42 -5.84 -8.09
C TRP A 126 2.26 -4.89 -8.94
N GLU A 127 2.50 -5.29 -10.19
CA GLU A 127 3.31 -4.56 -11.16
C GLU A 127 2.91 -4.94 -12.58
N LYS A 128 2.88 -3.98 -13.51
CA LYS A 128 2.42 -4.18 -14.88
C LYS A 128 3.28 -3.41 -15.87
N ILE A 129 3.67 -4.06 -16.97
CA ILE A 129 4.39 -3.40 -18.06
C ILE A 129 3.44 -2.44 -18.80
N ILE A 130 3.94 -1.22 -19.06
CA ILE A 130 3.23 -0.16 -19.76
C ILE A 130 4.02 0.27 -21.00
N ASN A 131 3.32 0.84 -21.98
CA ASN A 131 4.01 1.45 -23.11
C ASN A 131 4.65 2.79 -22.69
N PRO A 132 5.72 3.24 -23.35
CA PRO A 132 6.29 4.57 -23.07
C PRO A 132 5.26 5.71 -23.18
N SER A 133 4.31 5.61 -24.13
CA SER A 133 3.22 6.59 -24.30
C SER A 133 2.24 6.65 -23.13
N ASP A 134 2.15 5.57 -22.35
CA ASP A 134 1.28 5.46 -21.17
C ASP A 134 1.91 6.12 -19.93
N ARG A 135 3.14 6.66 -20.01
CA ARG A 135 3.79 7.40 -18.93
C ARG A 135 3.20 8.81 -18.77
N ASN A 136 1.95 8.89 -18.31
CA ASN A 136 1.28 10.16 -18.09
C ASN A 136 0.20 10.06 -17.00
N LEU A 137 -0.24 11.21 -16.49
CA LEU A 137 -1.23 11.29 -15.41
C LEU A 137 -2.59 10.68 -15.80
N ASN A 138 -2.99 10.78 -17.07
CA ASN A 138 -4.28 10.21 -17.51
C ASN A 138 -4.27 8.68 -17.40
N TYR A 139 -3.16 8.03 -17.76
CA TYR A 139 -3.00 6.60 -17.62
C TYR A 139 -2.96 6.17 -16.14
N LEU A 140 -2.23 6.89 -15.27
CA LEU A 140 -2.27 6.64 -13.82
C LEU A 140 -3.71 6.69 -13.30
N LYS A 141 -4.44 7.77 -13.58
CA LYS A 141 -5.84 7.92 -13.18
C LYS A 141 -6.75 6.83 -13.75
N LYS A 142 -6.48 6.33 -14.97
CA LYS A 142 -7.20 5.21 -15.58
C LYS A 142 -6.98 3.92 -14.78
N VAL A 143 -5.75 3.61 -14.39
CA VAL A 143 -5.43 2.41 -13.60
C VAL A 143 -6.02 2.50 -12.19
N VAL A 144 -5.92 3.66 -11.54
CA VAL A 144 -6.56 3.91 -10.23
C VAL A 144 -8.07 3.66 -10.29
N ARG A 145 -8.76 4.15 -11.33
CA ARG A 145 -10.21 3.90 -11.49
C ARG A 145 -10.53 2.40 -11.61
N LYS A 146 -9.70 1.63 -12.33
CA LYS A 146 -9.88 0.18 -12.43
C LYS A 146 -9.73 -0.50 -11.07
N ILE A 147 -8.69 -0.16 -10.32
CA ILE A 147 -8.46 -0.72 -8.98
C ILE A 147 -9.61 -0.33 -8.04
N TYR A 148 -10.05 0.92 -8.06
CA TYR A 148 -11.18 1.38 -7.26
C TYR A 148 -12.49 0.66 -7.63
N GLN A 149 -12.73 0.40 -8.91
CA GLN A 149 -13.87 -0.41 -9.37
C GLN A 149 -13.78 -1.86 -8.85
N THR A 150 -12.58 -2.47 -8.82
CA THR A 150 -12.36 -3.77 -8.18
C THR A 150 -12.73 -3.73 -6.69
N ILE A 151 -12.22 -2.74 -5.95
CA ILE A 151 -12.52 -2.56 -4.51
C ILE A 151 -14.05 -2.46 -4.30
N LYS A 152 -14.74 -1.65 -5.10
CA LYS A 152 -16.20 -1.50 -5.03
C LYS A 152 -16.97 -2.78 -5.36
N SER A 153 -16.51 -3.53 -6.35
CA SER A 153 -17.12 -4.82 -6.70
C SER A 153 -17.02 -5.80 -5.53
N ILE A 154 -15.88 -5.82 -4.83
CA ILE A 154 -15.72 -6.63 -3.61
C ILE A 154 -16.63 -6.14 -2.49
N GLU A 155 -16.79 -4.83 -2.28
CA GLU A 155 -17.75 -4.30 -1.30
C GLU A 155 -19.16 -4.84 -1.52
N GLN A 156 -19.63 -4.84 -2.79
CA GLN A 156 -20.95 -5.36 -3.14
C GLN A 156 -21.05 -6.88 -2.93
N LYS A 157 -19.97 -7.63 -3.19
CA LYS A 157 -19.91 -9.06 -2.91
C LYS A 157 -19.96 -9.37 -1.41
N VAL A 158 -19.28 -8.57 -0.59
CA VAL A 158 -19.32 -8.67 0.88
C VAL A 158 -20.74 -8.39 1.36
N TYR A 159 -21.37 -7.30 0.93
CA TYR A 159 -22.76 -6.98 1.29
C TYR A 159 -23.74 -8.09 0.88
N LYS A 160 -23.60 -8.65 -0.31
CA LYS A 160 -24.45 -9.77 -0.76
C LYS A 160 -24.31 -11.00 0.12
N LYS A 161 -23.11 -11.28 0.64
CA LYS A 161 -22.85 -12.43 1.52
C LYS A 161 -23.23 -12.15 2.98
N TYR A 162 -23.00 -10.92 3.44
CA TYR A 162 -23.24 -10.46 4.81
C TYR A 162 -24.06 -9.15 4.77
N PRO A 163 -25.41 -9.22 4.66
CA PRO A 163 -26.24 -8.03 4.49
C PRO A 163 -26.19 -7.02 5.64
N ILE A 164 -25.72 -7.42 6.82
CA ILE A 164 -25.46 -6.53 7.96
C ILE A 164 -24.31 -5.54 7.68
N ILE A 165 -23.40 -5.87 6.76
CA ILE A 165 -22.26 -5.04 6.36
C ILE A 165 -22.68 -4.20 5.15
N THR A 166 -23.11 -2.97 5.38
CA THR A 166 -23.60 -2.09 4.31
C THR A 166 -22.46 -1.41 3.53
N PRO A 167 -22.59 -1.25 2.20
CA PRO A 167 -21.65 -0.49 1.37
C PRO A 167 -21.56 0.99 1.77
N VAL A 168 -20.36 1.55 1.72
CA VAL A 168 -20.06 2.96 2.07
C VAL A 168 -19.16 3.66 1.05
N LEU A 169 -18.54 2.94 0.12
CA LEU A 169 -17.66 3.57 -0.87
C LEU A 169 -18.45 4.50 -1.81
N SER A 170 -17.87 5.67 -2.05
CA SER A 170 -18.40 6.66 -2.99
C SER A 170 -18.65 6.09 -4.39
N LYS A 171 -19.53 6.73 -5.17
CA LYS A 171 -19.78 6.31 -6.56
C LYS A 171 -18.49 6.33 -7.38
N ASP A 172 -17.76 7.43 -7.26
CA ASP A 172 -16.55 7.73 -8.01
C ASP A 172 -15.42 8.14 -7.04
N ILE A 173 -14.17 7.85 -7.40
CA ILE A 173 -13.00 8.29 -6.65
C ILE A 173 -12.60 9.71 -7.07
N LYS A 174 -12.45 10.62 -6.10
CA LYS A 174 -12.01 12.00 -6.33
C LYS A 174 -10.50 12.04 -6.52
N PHE A 175 -10.02 12.71 -7.56
CA PHE A 175 -8.59 12.96 -7.76
C PHE A 175 -8.23 14.36 -7.28
N ILE A 176 -7.19 14.49 -6.45
CA ILE A 176 -6.65 15.77 -5.98
C ILE A 176 -5.13 15.66 -5.83
N SER A 177 -4.38 16.66 -6.27
CA SER A 177 -2.93 16.66 -6.04
C SER A 177 -2.63 17.02 -4.59
N SER A 178 -1.48 16.58 -4.09
CA SER A 178 -0.95 16.96 -2.78
C SER A 178 -0.86 18.49 -2.60
N GLU A 179 -0.49 19.22 -3.67
CA GLU A 179 -0.44 20.69 -3.69
C GLU A 179 -1.84 21.32 -3.62
N GLU A 180 -2.79 20.87 -4.46
CA GLU A 180 -4.18 21.35 -4.39
C GLU A 180 -4.81 21.06 -3.02
N LEU A 181 -4.48 19.91 -2.43
CA LEU A 181 -4.93 19.54 -1.08
C LEU A 181 -4.36 20.48 -0.01
N TYR A 182 -3.07 20.83 -0.12
CA TYR A 182 -2.45 21.81 0.77
C TYR A 182 -3.07 23.19 0.62
N GLN A 183 -3.27 23.68 -0.60
CA GLN A 183 -3.89 24.99 -0.85
C GLN A 183 -5.32 25.07 -0.31
N ARG A 184 -6.06 23.96 -0.34
CA ARG A 184 -7.42 23.88 0.20
C ARG A 184 -7.48 23.93 1.73
N TYR A 185 -6.47 23.36 2.40
CA TYR A 185 -6.41 23.25 3.85
C TYR A 185 -5.03 23.64 4.39
N PRO A 186 -4.60 24.90 4.22
CA PRO A 186 -3.21 25.32 4.45
C PRO A 186 -2.77 25.27 5.91
N ASN A 187 -3.74 25.33 6.84
CA ASN A 187 -3.52 25.36 8.29
C ASN A 187 -3.53 23.98 8.95
N LEU A 188 -3.81 22.91 8.19
CA LEU A 188 -3.89 21.54 8.68
C LEU A 188 -2.58 20.77 8.38
N SER A 189 -2.21 19.82 9.23
CA SER A 189 -1.16 18.83 8.95
C SER A 189 -1.53 17.90 7.79
N SER A 190 -0.57 17.17 7.20
CA SER A 190 -0.84 16.26 6.07
C SER A 190 -1.95 15.25 6.36
N LYS A 191 -1.92 14.60 7.54
CA LYS A 191 -2.95 13.64 7.95
C LYS A 191 -4.30 14.29 8.23
N GLU A 192 -4.33 15.48 8.82
CA GLU A 192 -5.58 16.23 9.00
C GLU A 192 -6.20 16.66 7.64
N ARG A 193 -5.37 16.99 6.65
CA ARG A 193 -5.83 17.25 5.28
C ARG A 193 -6.43 16.01 4.63
N GLU A 194 -5.78 14.85 4.81
CA GLU A 194 -6.30 13.55 4.34
C GLU A 194 -7.67 13.24 4.98
N HIS A 195 -7.82 13.46 6.29
CA HIS A 195 -9.09 13.27 6.99
C HIS A 195 -10.17 14.23 6.46
N ALA A 196 -9.85 15.52 6.31
CA ALA A 196 -10.79 16.53 5.83
C ALA A 196 -11.32 16.21 4.42
N ILE A 197 -10.41 15.86 3.49
CA ILE A 197 -10.81 15.56 2.10
C ILE A 197 -11.57 14.23 1.99
N CYS A 198 -11.18 13.22 2.77
CA CYS A 198 -11.90 11.95 2.79
C CYS A 198 -13.29 12.11 3.40
N LYS A 199 -13.44 12.87 4.49
CA LYS A 199 -14.75 13.15 5.10
C LYS A 199 -15.70 13.86 4.14
N GLU A 200 -15.17 14.71 3.26
CA GLU A 200 -15.97 15.40 2.24
C GLU A 200 -16.36 14.51 1.05
N PHE A 201 -15.42 13.75 0.49
CA PHE A 201 -15.64 13.01 -0.77
C PHE A 201 -15.84 11.50 -0.62
N GLY A 202 -15.62 10.96 0.57
CA GLY A 202 -15.68 9.52 0.90
C GLY A 202 -14.55 8.68 0.34
N SER A 203 -14.10 8.91 -0.90
CA SER A 203 -12.98 8.18 -1.53
C SER A 203 -12.14 9.10 -2.40
N VAL A 204 -10.83 9.13 -2.14
CA VAL A 204 -9.90 10.08 -2.75
C VAL A 204 -8.64 9.36 -3.22
N PHE A 205 -8.11 9.77 -4.38
CA PHE A 205 -6.75 9.50 -4.80
C PHE A 205 -5.93 10.77 -4.71
N ILE A 206 -5.02 10.81 -3.73
CA ILE A 206 -4.09 11.93 -3.54
C ILE A 206 -2.85 11.63 -4.38
N TYR A 207 -2.53 12.47 -5.36
CA TYR A 207 -1.41 12.23 -6.27
C TYR A 207 -0.30 13.27 -6.14
N LYS A 208 0.90 12.92 -6.63
CA LYS A 208 2.16 13.67 -6.48
C LYS A 208 2.70 13.71 -5.04
N ILE A 209 2.94 12.54 -4.46
CA ILE A 209 3.45 12.42 -3.08
C ILE A 209 4.96 12.19 -3.15
N GLY A 210 5.74 12.99 -2.42
CA GLY A 210 7.19 12.86 -2.32
C GLY A 210 7.93 14.19 -2.48
N TRP A 211 7.65 14.96 -3.54
CA TRP A 211 8.24 16.29 -3.72
C TRP A 211 7.72 17.31 -2.68
N PRO A 212 8.55 18.31 -2.29
CA PRO A 212 8.09 19.42 -1.47
C PRO A 212 6.96 20.20 -2.13
N LEU A 213 5.97 20.58 -1.32
CA LEU A 213 4.88 21.47 -1.69
C LEU A 213 5.34 22.93 -1.64
N SER A 214 4.43 23.86 -1.93
CA SER A 214 4.71 25.32 -1.88
C SER A 214 5.15 25.83 -0.49
N ASN A 215 4.95 25.06 0.58
CA ASN A 215 5.48 25.31 1.93
C ASN A 215 6.84 24.68 2.23
N ASN A 216 7.55 24.17 1.22
CA ASN A 216 8.84 23.46 1.33
C ASN A 216 8.81 22.16 2.16
N LYS A 217 7.63 21.60 2.42
CA LYS A 217 7.48 20.30 3.09
C LYS A 217 6.82 19.32 2.12
N ALA A 218 7.27 18.07 2.11
CA ALA A 218 6.56 17.01 1.39
C ALA A 218 5.21 16.73 2.07
N HIS A 219 4.23 16.24 1.30
CA HIS A 219 2.97 15.76 1.87
C HIS A 219 3.19 14.54 2.78
N ASP A 220 3.96 13.57 2.28
CA ASP A 220 4.40 12.38 3.00
C ASP A 220 5.75 11.89 2.44
N GLY A 221 6.43 11.04 3.20
CA GLY A 221 7.69 10.41 2.80
C GLY A 221 7.52 9.37 1.70
N ARG A 222 8.48 9.34 0.76
CA ARG A 222 8.55 8.35 -0.32
C ARG A 222 10.00 7.99 -0.61
N ALA A 223 10.25 6.71 -0.88
CA ALA A 223 11.55 6.27 -1.38
C ALA A 223 11.78 6.84 -2.79
N ALA A 224 13.04 7.16 -3.10
CA ALA A 224 13.41 7.79 -4.36
C ALA A 224 13.57 6.83 -5.54
N ASP A 225 13.59 5.51 -5.31
CA ASP A 225 14.11 4.52 -6.25
C ASP A 225 13.07 3.66 -6.98
N TYR A 226 11.78 3.74 -6.64
CA TYR A 226 10.76 2.96 -7.36
C TYR A 226 9.65 3.80 -8.02
N ASP A 227 9.04 4.76 -7.32
CA ASP A 227 7.94 5.57 -7.88
C ASP A 227 8.42 6.92 -8.41
N ASP A 228 7.89 7.33 -9.57
CA ASP A 228 7.98 8.73 -9.99
C ASP A 228 6.99 9.55 -9.15
N TRP A 229 7.50 10.44 -8.32
CA TRP A 229 6.68 11.26 -7.42
C TRP A 229 5.82 12.31 -8.13
N MET A 230 5.94 12.46 -9.45
CA MET A 230 4.99 13.22 -10.27
C MET A 230 3.84 12.36 -10.80
N LEU A 231 3.97 11.04 -10.73
CA LEU A 231 3.06 10.03 -11.29
C LEU A 231 2.76 8.90 -10.29
N ASN A 232 2.69 9.23 -8.99
CA ASN A 232 2.28 8.32 -7.93
C ASN A 232 1.10 8.90 -7.12
N GLY A 233 0.60 8.11 -6.18
CA GLY A 233 -0.39 8.54 -5.20
C GLY A 233 -0.98 7.40 -4.40
N ASP A 234 -1.88 7.77 -3.51
CA ASP A 234 -2.51 6.86 -2.56
C ASP A 234 -4.02 6.86 -2.71
N ILE A 235 -4.65 5.69 -2.54
CA ILE A 235 -6.09 5.54 -2.40
C ILE A 235 -6.44 5.62 -0.92
N LEU A 236 -7.19 6.64 -0.54
CA LEU A 236 -7.73 6.82 0.80
C LEU A 236 -9.26 6.80 0.77
N VAL A 237 -9.84 6.25 1.83
CA VAL A 237 -11.29 6.22 2.04
C VAL A 237 -11.63 6.76 3.42
N TRP A 238 -12.79 7.39 3.56
CA TRP A 238 -13.31 7.74 4.87
C TRP A 238 -13.73 6.47 5.62
N TYR A 239 -13.23 6.30 6.83
CA TYR A 239 -13.49 5.15 7.66
C TYR A 239 -14.30 5.54 8.89
N GLU A 240 -15.63 5.45 8.74
CA GLU A 240 -16.61 5.84 9.74
C GLU A 240 -16.37 5.22 11.14
N PRO A 241 -16.02 3.92 11.28
CA PRO A 241 -15.84 3.31 12.60
C PRO A 241 -14.76 3.97 13.47
N LEU A 242 -13.73 4.57 12.85
CA LEU A 242 -12.65 5.26 13.55
C LEU A 242 -12.63 6.78 13.31
N GLN A 243 -13.50 7.30 12.45
CA GLN A 243 -13.54 8.72 12.05
C GLN A 243 -12.21 9.24 11.47
N ILE A 244 -11.58 8.45 10.60
CA ILE A 244 -10.29 8.77 9.97
C ILE A 244 -10.34 8.60 8.45
N SER A 245 -9.32 9.12 7.76
CA SER A 245 -8.96 8.60 6.43
C SER A 245 -8.13 7.32 6.59
N LEU A 246 -8.57 6.24 5.96
CA LEU A 246 -7.86 4.97 5.89
C LEU A 246 -7.20 4.83 4.52
N GLU A 247 -5.87 4.69 4.51
CA GLU A 247 -5.09 4.41 3.29
C GLU A 247 -5.18 2.92 2.93
N LEU A 248 -5.73 2.61 1.76
CA LEU A 248 -5.89 1.24 1.27
C LEU A 248 -4.75 0.80 0.33
N SER A 249 -4.14 1.75 -0.38
CA SER A 249 -3.12 1.45 -1.38
C SER A 249 -2.22 2.64 -1.65
N SER A 250 -0.95 2.34 -1.93
CA SER A 250 0.01 3.26 -2.54
C SER A 250 0.49 2.69 -3.86
N MET A 251 0.53 3.52 -4.90
CA MET A 251 0.88 3.10 -6.26
C MET A 251 1.44 4.23 -7.12
N GLY A 252 2.11 3.88 -8.20
CA GLY A 252 2.64 4.85 -9.13
C GLY A 252 3.21 4.24 -10.40
N ILE A 253 3.39 5.11 -11.39
CA ILE A 253 4.22 4.81 -12.55
C ILE A 253 5.68 4.88 -12.08
N ARG A 254 6.45 3.84 -12.37
CA ARG A 254 7.79 3.70 -11.82
C ARG A 254 8.74 4.73 -12.38
N VAL A 255 9.81 5.00 -11.65
CA VAL A 255 10.86 5.92 -12.09
C VAL A 255 11.43 5.53 -13.47
N ASN A 256 11.74 6.54 -14.28
CA ASN A 256 12.64 6.40 -15.41
C ASN A 256 14.03 6.96 -15.03
N LYS A 257 14.96 6.98 -15.98
CA LYS A 257 16.32 7.48 -15.75
C LYS A 257 16.34 8.91 -15.19
N GLU A 258 15.58 9.81 -15.80
CA GLU A 258 15.57 11.23 -15.41
C GLU A 258 14.96 11.43 -14.02
N SER A 259 13.80 10.83 -13.75
CA SER A 259 13.13 10.96 -12.45
C SER A 259 13.95 10.30 -11.34
N LEU A 260 14.58 9.15 -11.60
CA LEU A 260 15.42 8.45 -10.64
C LEU A 260 16.60 9.31 -10.19
N LEU A 261 17.36 9.87 -11.15
CA LEU A 261 18.50 10.73 -10.84
C LEU A 261 18.07 11.98 -10.07
N ALA A 262 16.98 12.63 -10.47
CA ALA A 262 16.46 13.80 -9.79
C ALA A 262 16.03 13.50 -8.35
N GLN A 263 15.32 12.39 -8.12
CA GLN A 263 14.83 11.98 -6.81
C GLN A 263 15.96 11.54 -5.87
N LEU A 264 16.93 10.74 -6.36
CA LEU A 264 18.09 10.33 -5.55
C LEU A 264 18.92 11.54 -5.11
N LYS A 265 19.18 12.49 -6.01
CA LYS A 265 19.86 13.73 -5.68
C LYS A 265 19.10 14.55 -4.65
N HIS A 266 17.77 14.65 -4.78
CA HIS A 266 16.93 15.36 -3.81
C HIS A 266 16.99 14.75 -2.41
N ARG A 267 16.96 13.41 -2.32
CA ARG A 267 17.06 12.68 -1.04
C ARG A 267 18.48 12.57 -0.51
N LYS A 268 19.49 12.97 -1.28
CA LYS A 268 20.92 12.75 -0.99
C LYS A 268 21.24 11.25 -0.85
N GLU A 269 20.58 10.43 -1.67
CA GLU A 269 20.72 8.97 -1.72
C GLU A 269 21.51 8.53 -2.97
N GLU A 270 22.41 9.39 -3.49
CA GLU A 270 23.23 9.09 -4.67
C GLU A 270 24.17 7.91 -4.46
N ASN A 271 24.43 7.49 -3.22
CA ASN A 271 25.11 6.22 -2.90
C ASN A 271 24.37 4.99 -3.47
N LYS A 272 23.06 5.07 -3.74
CA LYS A 272 22.29 3.98 -4.37
C LYS A 272 22.62 3.79 -5.85
N LEU A 273 23.35 4.72 -6.48
CA LEU A 273 23.69 4.63 -7.90
C LEU A 273 24.47 3.35 -8.23
N GLU A 274 25.24 2.82 -7.30
CA GLU A 274 26.02 1.58 -7.50
C GLU A 274 25.17 0.30 -7.39
N LEU A 275 23.93 0.39 -6.91
CA LEU A 275 23.08 -0.79 -6.70
C LEU A 275 22.65 -1.41 -8.04
N PRO A 276 22.64 -2.75 -8.17
CA PRO A 276 22.29 -3.43 -9.42
C PRO A 276 20.94 -3.03 -10.01
N TYR A 277 19.93 -2.85 -9.16
CA TYR A 277 18.60 -2.41 -9.59
C TYR A 277 18.63 -1.00 -10.21
N VAL A 278 19.34 -0.05 -9.57
CA VAL A 278 19.44 1.33 -10.05
C VAL A 278 20.19 1.37 -11.38
N GLN A 279 21.29 0.64 -11.49
CA GLN A 279 22.04 0.49 -12.75
C GLN A 279 21.14 -0.07 -13.87
N ALA A 280 20.32 -1.08 -13.59
CA ALA A 280 19.39 -1.63 -14.58
C ALA A 280 18.31 -0.63 -15.02
N VAL A 281 17.89 0.32 -14.17
CA VAL A 281 17.00 1.41 -14.60
C VAL A 281 17.75 2.43 -15.46
N LEU A 282 18.96 2.83 -15.06
CA LEU A 282 19.76 3.87 -15.74
C LEU A 282 20.25 3.45 -17.14
N ASN A 283 20.40 2.15 -17.36
CA ASN A 283 20.82 1.53 -18.62
C ASN A 283 19.64 1.09 -19.49
N ASP A 284 18.41 1.51 -19.19
CA ASP A 284 17.18 1.15 -19.91
C ASP A 284 16.97 -0.36 -20.05
N GLU A 285 17.50 -1.10 -19.08
CA GLU A 285 17.48 -2.55 -19.04
C GLU A 285 16.17 -3.09 -18.47
N LEU A 286 15.42 -2.29 -17.70
CA LEU A 286 14.13 -2.65 -17.12
C LEU A 286 12.97 -2.03 -17.92
N PRO A 287 11.84 -2.75 -18.08
CA PRO A 287 10.68 -2.20 -18.77
C PRO A 287 10.10 -0.99 -18.03
N GLN A 288 9.38 -0.13 -18.73
CA GLN A 288 8.51 0.87 -18.08
C GLN A 288 7.32 0.15 -17.44
N THR A 289 7.04 0.46 -16.18
CA THR A 289 5.98 -0.22 -15.42
C THR A 289 5.15 0.76 -14.60
N ILE A 290 3.96 0.29 -14.23
CA ILE A 290 3.13 0.86 -13.16
C ILE A 290 2.91 -0.25 -12.12
N GLY A 291 2.92 0.09 -10.85
CA GLY A 291 2.62 -0.87 -9.81
C GLY A 291 2.23 -0.23 -8.50
N GLY A 292 1.97 -1.07 -7.50
CA GLY A 292 1.61 -0.61 -6.16
C GLY A 292 1.45 -1.77 -5.20
N GLY A 293 1.15 -1.43 -3.95
CA GLY A 293 0.74 -2.34 -2.90
C GLY A 293 -0.67 -2.00 -2.44
N ILE A 294 -1.49 -3.03 -2.19
CA ILE A 294 -2.82 -2.90 -1.60
C ILE A 294 -2.82 -3.73 -0.32
N GLY A 295 -3.00 -3.09 0.84
CA GLY A 295 -2.91 -3.78 2.14
C GLY A 295 -4.04 -4.79 2.31
N GLN A 296 -3.71 -6.08 2.48
CA GLN A 296 -4.76 -7.11 2.53
C GLN A 296 -5.56 -7.00 3.83
N SER A 297 -4.86 -6.89 4.96
CA SER A 297 -5.48 -6.73 6.28
C SER A 297 -6.25 -5.41 6.38
N ARG A 298 -5.69 -4.29 5.89
CA ARG A 298 -6.42 -3.01 5.84
C ARG A 298 -7.71 -3.09 5.02
N LEU A 299 -7.67 -3.78 3.89
CA LEU A 299 -8.85 -3.96 3.05
C LEU A 299 -9.90 -4.87 3.73
N CYS A 300 -9.46 -5.95 4.40
CA CYS A 300 -10.35 -6.81 5.19
C CYS A 300 -10.97 -6.04 6.35
N MET A 301 -10.17 -5.28 7.11
CA MET A 301 -10.63 -4.41 8.20
C MET A 301 -11.69 -3.44 7.71
N PHE A 302 -11.44 -2.78 6.57
CA PHE A 302 -12.38 -1.85 5.94
C PHE A 302 -13.72 -2.51 5.56
N PHE A 303 -13.67 -3.64 4.86
CA PHE A 303 -14.88 -4.33 4.42
C PHE A 303 -15.67 -4.92 5.58
N LEU A 304 -14.99 -5.47 6.58
CA LEU A 304 -15.62 -6.14 7.71
C LEU A 304 -15.98 -5.19 8.86
N LYS A 305 -15.78 -3.87 8.66
CA LYS A 305 -16.07 -2.80 9.63
C LYS A 305 -15.38 -2.99 10.99
N LYS A 306 -14.18 -3.57 10.96
CA LYS A 306 -13.38 -3.88 12.16
C LYS A 306 -12.65 -2.64 12.65
N VAL A 307 -12.62 -2.40 13.95
CA VAL A 307 -12.04 -1.17 14.53
C VAL A 307 -10.56 -1.33 14.85
N HIS A 308 -10.04 -2.55 14.81
CA HIS A 308 -8.63 -2.84 14.98
C HIS A 308 -8.13 -3.83 13.92
N ILE A 309 -6.96 -3.56 13.33
CA ILE A 309 -6.36 -4.40 12.28
C ILE A 309 -6.08 -5.83 12.76
N GLY A 310 -5.78 -5.99 14.05
CA GLY A 310 -5.58 -7.30 14.66
C GLY A 310 -6.84 -8.18 14.72
N GLU A 311 -8.05 -7.63 14.49
CA GLU A 311 -9.26 -8.45 14.32
C GLU A 311 -9.30 -9.20 12.98
N VAL A 312 -8.41 -8.86 12.05
CA VAL A 312 -8.29 -9.48 10.73
C VAL A 312 -6.89 -9.98 10.40
N GLN A 313 -5.98 -9.91 11.38
CA GLN A 313 -4.58 -10.24 11.21
C GLN A 313 -3.97 -10.72 12.53
N ALA A 314 -3.45 -11.95 12.55
CA ALA A 314 -2.67 -12.46 13.67
C ALA A 314 -1.27 -11.81 13.69
N SER A 315 -0.98 -11.03 14.73
CA SER A 315 0.28 -10.28 14.89
C SER A 315 0.67 -10.22 16.37
N ALA A 316 1.80 -9.59 16.70
CA ALA A 316 2.22 -9.39 18.08
C ALA A 316 1.70 -8.05 18.62
N TRP A 317 1.06 -8.11 19.79
CA TRP A 317 0.53 -6.95 20.50
C TRP A 317 0.94 -7.02 21.97
N PRO A 318 1.18 -5.88 22.66
CA PRO A 318 1.42 -5.87 24.10
C PRO A 318 0.25 -6.50 24.87
N GLU A 319 0.53 -7.27 25.91
CA GLU A 319 -0.48 -7.97 26.71
C GLU A 319 -1.52 -6.99 27.29
N GLU A 320 -1.06 -5.84 27.80
CA GLU A 320 -1.93 -4.77 28.29
C GLU A 320 -2.89 -4.23 27.21
N GLU A 321 -2.44 -4.17 25.95
CA GLU A 321 -3.28 -3.72 24.83
C GLU A 321 -4.33 -4.79 24.48
N ILE A 322 -3.95 -6.08 24.51
CA ILE A 322 -4.89 -7.19 24.29
C ILE A 322 -6.01 -7.17 25.35
N GLU A 323 -5.66 -7.05 26.63
CA GLU A 323 -6.62 -6.97 27.73
C GLU A 323 -7.53 -5.74 27.61
N ARG A 324 -6.96 -4.59 27.25
CA ARG A 324 -7.71 -3.34 27.01
C ARG A 324 -8.73 -3.50 25.87
N LEU A 325 -8.32 -4.13 24.77
CA LEU A 325 -9.17 -4.35 23.60
C LEU A 325 -10.28 -5.36 23.91
N GLN A 326 -9.99 -6.43 24.67
CA GLN A 326 -11.01 -7.37 25.13
C GLN A 326 -12.09 -6.70 25.99
N CYS A 327 -11.71 -5.77 26.88
CA CYS A 327 -12.68 -4.97 27.66
C CYS A 327 -13.59 -4.11 26.77
N LEU A 328 -13.14 -3.76 25.56
CA LEU A 328 -13.90 -3.03 24.55
C LEU A 328 -14.62 -3.95 23.54
N ASN A 329 -14.67 -5.26 23.82
CA ASN A 329 -15.24 -6.28 22.95
C ASN A 329 -14.57 -6.37 21.56
N ILE A 330 -13.29 -6.01 21.49
CA ILE A 330 -12.43 -6.13 20.31
C ILE A 330 -11.58 -7.38 20.50
N HIS A 331 -11.84 -8.40 19.69
CA HIS A 331 -11.17 -9.71 19.79
C HIS A 331 -10.14 -9.84 18.67
N LEU A 332 -8.86 -9.88 19.04
CA LEU A 332 -7.76 -10.07 18.09
C LEU A 332 -7.61 -11.55 17.69
N LEU A 333 -7.11 -11.81 16.48
CA LEU A 333 -6.86 -13.15 15.94
C LEU A 333 -5.54 -13.77 16.41
#